data_AF-X0ZK26-F1
#
_entry.id   AF-X0ZK26-F1
#
_cell.length_a   1.000
_cell.length_b   1.000
_cell.length_c   1.000
_cell.angle_alpha   90.00
_cell.angle_beta   90.00
_cell.angle_gamma   90.00
#
_symmetry.space_group_name_H-M   'P 1'
#
loop_
_entity.id
_entity.type
_entity.pdbx_description
1 polymer ?
#
loop_
_entity_poly.entity_id
_entity_poly.type
_entity_poly.pdbx_seq_one_letter_code
_entity_poly.pdbx_strand_id
1 'polypeptide(L)'
;MNAFSFVHPEDLPEIAKKMNKAIYSGDIIEAIYRTRHKNGHYIPVQARGGIYKDNGNTKFIAVIRDITKQIKRSRIYESKCPI
;
A
#
# COMPACT_ATOMS: atom_id res chain seq x y z
N MET A 1 12.19 9.09 -10.80
CA MET A 1 11.94 8.44 -9.49
C MET A 1 10.81 7.43 -9.69
N ASN A 2 11.05 6.15 -9.43
CA ASN A 2 10.05 5.09 -9.59
C ASN A 2 9.31 4.88 -8.26
N ALA A 3 7.97 4.87 -8.28
CA ALA A 3 7.16 4.67 -7.07
C ALA A 3 7.45 3.31 -6.38
N PHE A 4 7.86 2.30 -7.15
CA PHE A 4 8.24 0.98 -6.62
C PHE A 4 9.56 0.97 -5.83
N SER A 5 10.42 1.98 -5.97
CA SER A 5 11.74 2.01 -5.30
C SER A 5 11.65 2.09 -3.77
N PHE A 6 10.48 2.43 -3.23
CA PHE A 6 10.24 2.50 -1.79
C PHE A 6 9.54 1.25 -1.25
N VAL A 7 9.07 0.34 -2.10
CA VAL A 7 8.40 -0.89 -1.69
C VAL A 7 9.46 -1.92 -1.26
N HIS A 8 9.20 -2.64 -0.17
CA HIS A 8 10.07 -3.74 0.26
C HIS A 8 10.19 -4.80 -0.86
N PRO A 9 11.38 -5.36 -1.13
CA PRO A 9 11.59 -6.30 -2.24
C PRO A 9 10.63 -7.50 -2.26
N GLU A 10 10.31 -8.05 -1.08
CA GLU A 10 9.37 -9.16 -0.94
C GLU A 10 7.93 -8.80 -1.30
N ASP A 11 7.54 -7.52 -1.16
CA ASP A 11 6.17 -7.07 -1.43
C ASP A 11 6.01 -6.64 -2.90
N LEU A 12 7.12 -6.42 -3.63
CA LEU A 12 7.11 -5.96 -5.03
C LEU A 12 6.26 -6.81 -5.98
N PRO A 13 6.36 -8.16 -5.98
CA PRO A 13 5.62 -8.99 -6.93
C PRO A 13 4.10 -8.81 -6.78
N GLU A 14 3.61 -8.74 -5.54
CA GLU A 14 2.18 -8.61 -5.26
C GLU A 14 1.67 -7.20 -5.58
N ILE A 15 2.45 -6.16 -5.27
CA ILE A 15 2.07 -4.78 -5.62
C ILE A 15 2.05 -4.58 -7.13
N ALA A 16 3.02 -5.14 -7.87
CA ALA A 16 3.03 -5.10 -9.33
C ALA A 16 1.80 -5.80 -9.92
N LYS A 17 1.43 -6.98 -9.39
CA LYS A 17 0.22 -7.71 -9.79
C LYS A 17 -1.05 -6.89 -9.56
N LYS A 18 -1.19 -6.27 -8.39
CA LYS A 18 -2.35 -5.42 -8.06
C LYS A 18 -2.41 -4.18 -8.94
N MET A 19 -1.27 -3.51 -9.20
CA MET A 19 -1.24 -2.36 -10.11
C MET A 19 -1.62 -2.75 -11.53
N ASN A 20 -1.14 -3.89 -12.04
CA ASN A 20 -1.58 -4.41 -13.34
C ASN A 20 -3.09 -4.63 -13.35
N LYS A 21 -3.66 -5.24 -12.30
CA LYS A 21 -5.11 -5.39 -12.18
C LYS A 21 -5.84 -4.04 -12.26
N ALA A 22 -5.38 -3.03 -11.52
CA ALA A 22 -5.98 -1.68 -11.57
C ALA A 22 -5.90 -1.04 -12.97
N ILE A 23 -4.79 -1.26 -13.69
CA ILE A 23 -4.60 -0.78 -15.07
C ILE A 23 -5.62 -1.41 -16.02
N TYR A 24 -5.81 -2.73 -15.94
CA TYR A 24 -6.69 -3.46 -16.84
C TYR A 24 -8.17 -3.31 -16.50
N SER A 25 -8.54 -3.40 -15.23
CA SER A 25 -9.95 -3.34 -14.82
C SER A 25 -10.47 -1.93 -14.59
N GLY A 26 -9.59 -0.96 -14.32
CA GLY A 26 -9.98 0.38 -13.89
C GLY A 26 -10.48 0.45 -12.45
N ASP A 27 -10.45 -0.66 -11.71
CA ASP A 27 -10.95 -0.72 -10.34
C ASP A 27 -10.02 -0.02 -9.35
N ILE A 28 -10.60 0.42 -8.24
CA ILE A 28 -9.85 0.81 -7.05
C ILE A 28 -9.29 -0.46 -6.40
N ILE A 29 -7.98 -0.49 -6.23
CA ILE A 29 -7.27 -1.54 -5.51
C ILE A 29 -6.89 -1.08 -4.10
N GLU A 30 -6.70 -2.06 -3.23
CA GLU A 30 -6.14 -1.87 -1.89
C GLU A 30 -5.01 -2.86 -1.65
N ALA A 31 -3.96 -2.36 -1.00
CA ALA A 31 -2.81 -3.17 -0.61
C ALA A 31 -2.24 -2.71 0.73
N ILE A 32 -1.84 -3.67 1.55
CA ILE A 32 -1.00 -3.45 2.72
C ILE A 32 0.39 -3.96 2.38
N TYR A 33 1.40 -3.12 2.52
CA TYR A 33 2.80 -3.46 2.23
C TYR A 33 3.76 -2.63 3.07
N ARG A 34 5.03 -3.02 3.04
CA ARG A 34 6.12 -2.30 3.70
C ARG A 34 6.71 -1.27 2.75
N THR A 35 6.72 -0.01 3.18
CA THR A 35 7.41 1.08 2.48
C THR A 35 8.64 1.54 3.26
N ARG A 36 9.68 1.98 2.56
CA ARG A 36 10.91 2.48 3.15
C ARG A 36 10.70 3.90 3.65
N HIS A 37 10.76 4.08 4.97
CA HIS A 37 10.75 5.38 5.61
C HIS A 37 12.04 6.15 5.31
N LYS A 38 11.99 7.49 5.38
CA LYS A 38 13.16 8.35 5.12
C LYS A 38 14.38 8.04 6.01
N ASN A 39 14.15 7.44 7.19
CA ASN A 39 15.20 7.01 8.13
C ASN A 39 15.73 5.60 7.82
N GLY A 40 15.41 5.01 6.66
CA GLY A 40 15.99 3.76 6.18
C GLY A 40 15.28 2.46 6.61
N HIS A 41 14.46 2.49 7.66
CA HIS A 41 13.65 1.34 8.09
C HIS A 41 12.34 1.21 7.29
N TYR A 42 11.69 0.04 7.38
CA TYR A 42 10.42 -0.22 6.73
C TYR A 42 9.23 -0.04 7.68
N ILE A 43 8.15 0.58 7.20
CA ILE A 43 6.89 0.74 7.94
C ILE A 43 5.73 0.12 7.16
N PRO A 44 4.76 -0.50 7.84
CA PRO A 44 3.55 -0.99 7.20
C PRO A 44 2.66 0.19 6.82
N VAL A 45 2.22 0.20 5.55
CA VAL A 45 1.26 1.18 5.03
C VAL A 45 0.11 0.47 4.36
N GLN A 46 -1.06 1.10 4.39
CA GLN A 46 -2.22 0.75 3.58
C GLN A 46 -2.31 1.77 2.44
N ALA A 47 -2.25 1.30 1.20
CA ALA A 47 -2.51 2.10 0.02
C ALA A 47 -3.85 1.71 -0.60
N ARG A 48 -4.66 2.71 -0.94
CA ARG A 48 -5.90 2.54 -1.69
C ARG A 48 -5.93 3.53 -2.84
N GLY A 49 -6.13 3.04 -4.05
CA GLY A 49 -6.02 3.87 -5.25
C GLY A 49 -6.40 3.14 -6.52
N GLY A 50 -6.51 3.88 -7.61
CA GLY A 50 -6.94 3.35 -8.90
C GLY A 50 -6.47 4.23 -10.05
N ILE A 51 -6.87 3.84 -11.26
CA ILE A 51 -6.58 4.59 -12.47
C ILE A 51 -7.57 5.73 -12.63
N TYR A 52 -7.04 6.90 -12.93
CA TYR A 52 -7.77 8.10 -13.30
C TYR A 52 -7.37 8.53 -14.71
N LYS A 53 -8.36 8.72 -15.58
CA LYS A 53 -8.16 9.13 -16.97
C LYS A 53 -8.65 10.56 -17.14
N ASP A 54 -7.78 11.44 -17.64
CA ASP A 54 -8.06 12.86 -17.87
C ASP A 54 -7.46 13.31 -19.20
N ASN A 55 -8.31 13.67 -20.17
CA ASN A 55 -7.93 14.13 -21.51
C ASN A 55 -6.83 13.28 -22.19
N GLY A 56 -6.98 11.96 -22.16
CA GLY A 56 -6.02 11.00 -22.73
C GLY A 56 -4.82 10.66 -21.84
N ASN A 57 -4.65 11.36 -20.72
CA ASN A 57 -3.62 11.04 -19.72
C ASN A 57 -4.14 10.01 -18.72
N THR A 58 -3.41 8.90 -18.58
CA THR A 58 -3.70 7.87 -17.57
C THR A 58 -2.79 8.08 -16.36
N LYS A 59 -3.38 8.32 -15.19
CA LYS A 59 -2.67 8.53 -13.91
C LYS A 59 -3.12 7.47 -12.92
N PHE A 60 -2.22 7.04 -12.04
CA PHE A 60 -2.59 6.25 -10.87
C PHE A 60 -2.64 7.18 -9.65
N ILE A 61 -3.78 7.24 -8.97
CA ILE A 61 -3.97 8.07 -7.78
C ILE A 61 -4.22 7.15 -6.60
N ALA A 62 -3.40 7.27 -5.55
CA ALA A 62 -3.56 6.50 -4.33
C ALA A 62 -3.35 7.34 -3.08
N VAL A 63 -4.11 7.00 -2.04
CA VAL A 63 -3.91 7.47 -0.67
C VAL A 63 -3.12 6.42 0.08
N ILE A 64 -2.01 6.81 0.68
CA ILE A 64 -1.15 5.94 1.49
C ILE A 64 -1.27 6.35 2.95
N ARG A 65 -1.63 5.41 3.82
CA ARG A 65 -1.80 5.61 5.26
C ARG A 65 -0.80 4.75 6.02
N ASP A 66 -0.04 5.35 6.93
CA ASP A 66 0.73 4.62 7.93
C ASP A 66 -0.21 3.89 8.90
N ILE A 67 -0.08 2.57 8.97
CA ILE A 67 -0.90 1.71 9.83
C ILE A 67 -0.15 1.17 11.05
N THR A 68 1.07 1.65 11.31
CA THR A 68 1.90 1.24 12.46
C THR A 68 1.14 1.39 13.78
N LYS A 69 0.47 2.52 13.99
CA LYS A 69 -0.34 2.76 15.21
C LYS A 69 -1.55 1.84 15.29
N GLN A 70 -2.17 1.50 14.17
CA GLN A 70 -3.35 0.64 14.12
C GLN A 70 -2.99 -0.81 14.47
N ILE A 71 -1.90 -1.33 13.89
CA ILE A 71 -1.40 -2.68 14.20
C ILE A 71 -0.99 -2.80 15.67
N LYS A 72 -0.26 -1.80 16.20
CA LYS A 72 0.11 -1.78 17.63
C LYS A 72 -1.13 -1.82 18.52
N ARG A 73 -2.16 -1.04 18.18
CA ARG A 73 -3.43 -1.03 18.91
C ARG A 73 -4.11 -2.40 18.86
N SER A 74 -4.27 -3.00 17.68
CA SER A 74 -4.91 -4.32 17.54
C SER A 74 -4.17 -5.43 18.28
N ARG A 75 -2.83 -5.47 18.19
CA ARG A 75 -2.01 -6.43 18.95
C ARG A 75 -2.16 -6.26 20.46
N ILE A 76 -2.23 -5.02 20.95
CA ILE A 76 -2.45 -4.74 22.37
C ILE A 76 -3.83 -5.25 22.82
N TYR A 77 -4.88 -5.09 22.00
CA TYR A 77 -6.21 -5.60 22.31
C TYR A 77 -6.26 -7.14 22.32
N GLU A 78 -5.66 -7.82 21.33
CA GLU A 78 -5.57 -9.29 21.28
C GLU A 78 -4.81 -9.86 22.49
N SER A 79 -3.75 -9.18 22.94
CA SER A 79 -2.98 -9.61 24.13
C SER A 79 -3.69 -9.37 25.48
N LYS A 80 -4.73 -8.53 25.52
CA LYS A 80 -5.43 -8.15 26.77
C LYS A 80 -6.74 -8.89 26.99
N CYS A 81 -7.31 -9.50 25.95
CA CYS A 81 -8.48 -10.36 26.05
C CYS A 81 -8.13 -11.72 25.45
N PRO A 82 -7.53 -12.65 26.23
CA PRO A 82 -7.48 -14.04 25.82
C PRO A 82 -8.92 -14.57 25.82
N ILE A 83 -9.36 -15.07 24.66
CA ILE A 83 -10.51 -15.98 24.55
C ILE A 83 -10.21 -17.28 25.29
#